data_AF-A0A662L511-F1
#
_entry.id   AF-A0A662L511-F1
#
_cell.length_a   1.000
_cell.length_b   1.000
_cell.length_c   1.000
_cell.angle_alpha   90.00
_cell.angle_beta   90.00
_cell.angle_gamma   90.00
#
_symmetry.space_group_name_H-M   'P 1'
#
loop_
_entity.id
_entity.type
_entity.pdbx_description
1 polymer ?
#
loop_
_entity_poly.entity_id
_entity_poly.type
_entity_poly.pdbx_seq_one_letter_code
_entity_poly.pdbx_strand_id
1 'polypeptide(L)'
;TGNYSYDKFIGTSYLIIKDKKFFEKENEIKIGAFFIPEKLIYIWAVAIAVFIASLFFKKELEFDKHFSTIPLILSLLFLALTFYIWEKQATIIFGMSFFHSIMNANLKTVIAIVFIIIPYMEIIALIEFPIKIAISSSFSSVGLHHIGKIIGICFAYPIAIWLGIKMLASLLNMVFLPLLRLI
;
A
#
# COMPACT_ATOMS: atom_id res chain seq x y z
N THR A 1 19.81 -26.04 29.94
CA THR A 1 20.79 -25.77 28.87
C THR A 1 20.21 -26.20 27.54
N GLY A 2 19.38 -25.33 26.95
CA GLY A 2 18.82 -25.56 25.62
C GLY A 2 19.67 -24.84 24.59
N ASN A 3 20.46 -25.60 23.82
CA ASN A 3 21.22 -25.08 22.69
C ASN A 3 20.23 -24.61 21.62
N TYR A 4 20.07 -23.30 21.47
CA TYR A 4 19.52 -22.73 20.26
C TYR A 4 20.58 -22.84 19.18
N SER A 5 20.52 -23.94 18.42
CA SER A 5 21.17 -24.05 17.12
C SER A 5 20.74 -22.85 16.29
N TYR A 6 21.70 -22.03 15.87
CA TYR A 6 21.49 -21.10 14.75
C TYR A 6 21.34 -21.96 13.49
N ASP A 7 20.13 -22.49 13.29
CA ASP A 7 19.77 -23.03 12.00
C ASP A 7 19.89 -21.89 11.00
N LYS A 8 20.86 -22.05 10.10
CA LYS A 8 21.04 -21.22 8.91
C LYS A 8 19.67 -21.07 8.25
N PHE A 9 19.09 -19.89 8.39
CA PHE A 9 17.82 -19.53 7.78
C PHE A 9 18.00 -19.55 6.26
N ILE A 10 17.69 -20.67 5.62
CA ILE A 10 17.48 -20.74 4.17
C ILE A 10 16.05 -20.26 3.93
N GLY A 11 15.83 -18.98 4.22
CA GLY A 11 14.73 -18.27 3.58
C GLY A 11 15.10 -18.17 2.11
N THR A 12 14.39 -18.89 1.24
CA THR A 12 14.43 -18.60 -0.19
C THR A 12 13.81 -17.22 -0.38
N SER A 13 14.61 -16.18 -0.14
CA SER A 13 14.18 -14.80 -0.27
C SER A 13 13.66 -14.59 -1.68
N TYR A 14 12.38 -14.27 -1.80
CA TYR A 14 11.78 -13.90 -3.09
C TYR A 14 12.46 -12.64 -3.64
N LEU A 15 13.01 -11.79 -2.77
CA LEU A 15 13.80 -10.61 -3.15
C LEU A 15 15.31 -10.89 -3.08
N ILE A 16 16.03 -10.54 -4.15
CA ILE A 16 17.49 -10.57 -4.28
C ILE A 16 17.97 -9.12 -4.40
N ILE A 17 19.04 -8.77 -3.69
CA ILE A 17 19.75 -7.51 -3.90
C ILE A 17 20.93 -7.77 -4.84
N LYS A 18 20.94 -7.14 -6.01
CA LYS A 18 22.05 -7.19 -6.98
C LYS A 18 22.32 -5.78 -7.49
N ASP A 19 23.58 -5.38 -7.63
CA ASP A 19 23.95 -4.04 -8.13
C ASP A 19 23.23 -2.89 -7.40
N LYS A 20 23.07 -3.01 -6.07
CA LYS A 20 22.34 -2.09 -5.19
C LYS A 20 20.85 -1.94 -5.50
N LYS A 21 20.25 -2.83 -6.30
CA LYS A 21 18.82 -2.88 -6.65
C LYS A 21 18.16 -4.15 -6.11
N PHE A 22 16.87 -4.07 -5.80
CA PHE A 22 16.02 -5.19 -5.42
C PHE A 22 15.38 -5.86 -6.66
N PHE A 23 15.41 -7.20 -6.73
CA PHE A 23 14.89 -8.06 -7.81
C PHE A 23 14.09 -9.24 -7.26
N GLU A 24 13.18 -9.84 -8.03
CA GLU A 24 12.53 -11.11 -7.64
C GLU A 24 13.30 -12.36 -8.13
N LYS A 25 13.35 -13.43 -7.33
CA LYS A 25 14.26 -14.59 -7.46
C LYS A 25 13.88 -15.63 -8.53
N GLU A 26 12.62 -15.70 -8.96
CA GLU A 26 12.21 -16.59 -10.04
C GLU A 26 12.09 -15.80 -11.35
N ASN A 27 12.91 -16.19 -12.34
CA ASN A 27 12.87 -15.82 -13.75
C ASN A 27 11.71 -14.91 -14.19
N GLU A 28 12.05 -13.74 -14.75
CA GLU A 28 11.23 -13.09 -15.77
C GLU A 28 9.72 -12.96 -15.47
N ILE A 29 9.32 -12.66 -14.23
CA ILE A 29 7.97 -12.15 -14.00
C ILE A 29 7.93 -10.71 -14.54
N LYS A 30 7.81 -10.61 -15.87
CA LYS A 30 7.49 -9.41 -16.66
C LYS A 30 6.20 -8.72 -16.21
N ILE A 31 5.53 -9.19 -15.17
CA ILE A 31 4.34 -8.53 -14.60
C ILE A 31 4.75 -7.31 -13.75
N GLY A 32 5.98 -7.27 -13.21
CA GLY A 32 6.56 -6.06 -12.61
C GLY A 32 7.09 -5.05 -13.64
N ALA A 33 7.36 -5.48 -14.88
CA ALA A 33 7.85 -4.61 -15.95
C ALA A 33 6.74 -3.83 -16.68
N PHE A 34 5.48 -4.29 -16.59
CA PHE A 34 4.35 -3.62 -17.24
C PHE A 34 3.73 -2.49 -16.40
N PHE A 35 3.97 -2.47 -15.08
CA PHE A 35 3.46 -1.44 -14.17
C PHE A 35 4.56 -0.45 -13.78
N ILE A 36 4.83 0.48 -14.70
CA ILE A 36 5.77 1.59 -14.49
C ILE A 36 5.14 2.53 -13.45
N PRO A 37 5.87 2.99 -12.42
CA PRO A 37 5.37 4.00 -11.47
C PRO A 37 4.80 5.25 -12.16
N GLU A 38 5.34 5.63 -13.32
CA GLU A 38 4.79 6.70 -14.18
C GLU A 38 3.33 6.47 -14.57
N LYS A 39 2.89 5.20 -14.70
CA LYS A 39 1.48 4.89 -14.99
C LYS A 39 0.55 5.14 -13.81
N LEU A 40 1.07 5.19 -12.57
CA LEU A 40 0.30 5.59 -11.40
C LEU A 40 -0.11 7.08 -11.48
N ILE A 41 0.64 7.90 -12.21
CA ILE A 41 0.29 9.31 -12.47
C ILE A 41 -1.03 9.40 -13.24
N TYR A 42 -1.34 8.45 -14.12
CA TYR A 42 -2.62 8.44 -14.82
C TYR A 42 -3.81 8.21 -13.87
N ILE A 43 -3.64 7.39 -12.82
CA ILE A 43 -4.68 7.18 -11.80
C ILE A 43 -4.97 8.51 -11.09
N TRP A 44 -3.92 9.29 -10.79
CA TRP A 44 -4.06 10.64 -10.22
C TRP A 44 -4.73 11.62 -11.18
N ALA A 45 -4.34 11.66 -12.44
CA ALA A 45 -4.95 12.54 -13.44
C ALA A 45 -6.46 12.27 -13.56
N VAL A 46 -6.85 10.99 -13.59
CA VAL A 46 -8.26 10.57 -13.59
C VAL A 46 -8.96 11.00 -12.29
N ALA A 47 -8.35 10.74 -11.13
CA ALA A 47 -8.93 11.10 -9.84
C ALA A 47 -9.19 12.60 -9.72
N ILE A 48 -8.23 13.43 -10.13
CA ILE A 48 -8.34 14.90 -10.13
C ILE A 48 -9.44 15.35 -11.10
N ALA A 49 -9.46 14.82 -12.32
CA ALA A 49 -10.47 15.19 -13.31
C ALA A 49 -11.89 14.87 -12.82
N VAL A 50 -12.10 13.68 -12.27
CA VAL A 50 -13.39 13.26 -11.72
C VAL A 50 -13.76 14.08 -10.49
N PHE A 51 -12.80 14.39 -9.62
CA PHE A 51 -13.02 15.27 -8.47
C PHE A 51 -13.50 16.65 -8.92
N ILE A 52 -12.78 17.29 -9.84
CA ILE A 52 -13.15 18.61 -10.39
C ILE A 52 -14.54 18.56 -11.03
N ALA A 53 -14.83 17.54 -11.85
CA ALA A 53 -16.14 17.38 -12.46
C ALA A 53 -17.25 17.28 -11.40
N SER A 54 -17.01 16.53 -10.32
CA SER A 54 -18.01 16.33 -9.26
C SER A 54 -18.40 17.61 -8.52
N LEU A 55 -17.52 18.63 -8.49
CA LEU A 55 -17.82 19.92 -7.86
C LEU A 55 -18.93 20.69 -8.59
N PHE A 56 -19.07 20.51 -9.91
CA PHE A 56 -20.08 21.19 -10.71
C PHE A 56 -21.47 20.56 -10.63
N PHE A 57 -21.58 19.30 -10.17
CA PHE A 57 -22.83 18.53 -10.16
C PHE A 57 -23.31 18.18 -8.75
N LYS A 58 -22.86 18.92 -7.74
CA LYS A 58 -23.12 18.58 -6.34
C LYS A 58 -24.62 18.62 -6.03
N LYS A 59 -25.19 17.47 -5.70
CA LYS A 59 -26.57 17.26 -5.25
C LYS A 59 -26.52 16.60 -3.89
N GLU A 60 -27.43 16.89 -2.96
CA GLU A 60 -27.48 16.20 -1.67
C GLU A 60 -28.77 15.39 -1.56
N LEU A 61 -28.66 14.12 -1.17
CA LEU A 61 -29.79 13.23 -0.90
C LEU A 61 -29.91 13.01 0.62
N GLU A 62 -31.11 13.19 1.18
CA GLU A 62 -31.34 13.04 2.62
C GLU A 62 -31.02 11.63 3.13
N PHE A 63 -31.32 10.61 2.33
CA PHE A 63 -31.01 9.22 2.67
C PHE A 63 -29.51 8.95 2.86
N ASP A 64 -28.65 9.61 2.08
CA ASP A 64 -27.20 9.43 2.16
C ASP A 64 -26.63 9.89 3.53
N LYS A 65 -27.30 10.84 4.19
CA LYS A 65 -26.90 11.35 5.51
C LYS A 65 -26.92 10.27 6.59
N HIS A 66 -27.77 9.24 6.46
CA HIS A 66 -27.81 8.10 7.39
C HIS A 66 -26.50 7.31 7.41
N PHE A 67 -25.70 7.38 6.34
CA PHE A 67 -24.44 6.66 6.21
C PHE A 67 -23.23 7.47 6.67
N SER A 68 -23.41 8.67 7.23
CA SER A 68 -22.33 9.63 7.45
C SER A 68 -21.15 9.14 8.28
N THR A 69 -21.41 8.30 9.29
CA THR A 69 -20.38 7.74 10.19
C THR A 69 -19.69 6.49 9.65
N ILE A 70 -20.37 5.74 8.76
CA ILE A 70 -19.92 4.43 8.28
C ILE A 70 -18.58 4.49 7.51
N PRO A 71 -18.31 5.48 6.64
CA PRO A 71 -17.03 5.59 5.95
C PRO A 71 -15.81 5.64 6.87
N LEU A 72 -15.93 6.27 8.05
CA LEU A 72 -14.81 6.40 8.98
C LEU A 72 -14.49 5.03 9.62
N ILE A 73 -15.52 4.34 10.08
CA ILE A 73 -15.40 2.99 10.68
C ILE A 73 -14.80 2.03 9.67
N LEU A 74 -15.31 2.02 8.43
CA LEU A 74 -14.77 1.18 7.37
C LEU A 74 -13.34 1.56 7.00
N SER A 75 -13.00 2.85 6.93
CA SER A 75 -11.62 3.26 6.63
C SER A 75 -10.65 2.72 7.67
N LEU A 76 -10.98 2.81 8.96
CA LEU A 76 -10.14 2.29 10.05
C LEU A 76 -10.01 0.76 9.98
N LEU A 77 -11.11 0.05 9.73
CA LEU A 77 -11.12 -1.40 9.58
C LEU A 77 -10.23 -1.84 8.41
N PHE A 78 -10.40 -1.22 7.24
CA PHE A 78 -9.61 -1.56 6.06
C PHE A 78 -8.15 -1.17 6.22
N LEU A 79 -7.82 -0.04 6.85
CA LEU A 79 -6.44 0.34 7.16
C LEU A 79 -5.76 -0.69 8.07
N ALA A 80 -6.46 -1.15 9.12
CA ALA A 80 -5.94 -2.20 10.00
C ALA A 80 -5.74 -3.54 9.26
N LEU A 81 -6.73 -3.95 8.46
CA LEU A 81 -6.68 -5.20 7.69
C LEU A 81 -5.57 -5.18 6.65
N THR A 82 -5.47 -4.09 5.90
CA THR A 82 -4.44 -3.95 4.85
C THR A 82 -3.05 -3.87 5.46
N PHE A 83 -2.86 -3.14 6.56
CA PHE A 83 -1.58 -3.15 7.27
C PHE A 83 -1.23 -4.54 7.80
N TYR A 84 -2.19 -5.30 8.33
CA TYR A 84 -1.96 -6.67 8.79
C TYR A 84 -1.50 -7.59 7.64
N ILE A 85 -2.18 -7.54 6.49
CA ILE A 85 -1.80 -8.35 5.31
C ILE A 85 -0.41 -7.94 4.81
N TRP A 86 -0.15 -6.63 4.75
CA TRP A 86 1.14 -6.09 4.37
C TRP A 86 2.26 -6.57 5.30
N GLU A 87 2.06 -6.47 6.62
CA GLU A 87 3.02 -6.91 7.64
C GLU A 87 3.35 -8.38 7.52
N LYS A 88 2.34 -9.23 7.27
CA LYS A 88 2.57 -10.66 7.05
C LYS A 88 3.44 -10.92 5.84
N GLN A 89 3.19 -10.23 4.73
CA GLN A 89 4.02 -10.37 3.53
C GLN A 89 5.43 -9.84 3.74
N ALA A 90 5.56 -8.67 4.38
CA ALA A 90 6.84 -8.10 4.71
C ALA A 90 7.64 -9.00 5.68
N THR A 91 6.98 -9.66 6.63
CA THR A 91 7.61 -10.63 7.54
C THR A 91 8.14 -11.84 6.78
N ILE A 92 7.40 -12.37 5.82
CA ILE A 92 7.85 -13.48 4.95
C ILE A 92 9.10 -13.06 4.16
N ILE A 93 9.13 -11.81 3.71
CA ILE A 93 10.19 -11.29 2.83
C ILE A 93 11.46 -10.91 3.59
N PHE A 94 11.32 -10.19 4.69
CA PHE A 94 12.44 -9.65 5.48
C PHE A 94 12.81 -10.54 6.67
N GLY A 95 12.02 -11.57 6.98
CA GLY A 95 12.23 -12.47 8.12
C GLY A 95 12.02 -11.80 9.48
N MET A 96 11.45 -10.59 9.52
CA MET A 96 11.23 -9.82 10.74
C MET A 96 9.80 -9.30 10.80
N SER A 97 9.13 -9.57 11.93
CA SER A 97 7.80 -9.03 12.20
C SER A 97 7.89 -7.60 12.71
N PHE A 98 7.01 -6.74 12.21
CA PHE A 98 6.88 -5.35 12.65
C PHE A 98 6.50 -5.27 14.13
N PHE A 99 5.49 -6.05 14.55
CA PHE A 99 4.98 -6.04 15.92
C PHE A 99 6.04 -6.53 16.91
N HIS A 100 6.82 -7.55 16.55
CA HIS A 100 7.92 -8.01 17.37
C HIS A 100 9.07 -7.00 17.43
N SER A 101 9.33 -6.30 16.31
CA SER A 101 10.41 -5.32 16.19
C SER A 101 10.17 -4.05 17.02
N ILE A 102 8.92 -3.59 17.16
CA ILE A 102 8.58 -2.44 18.01
C ILE A 102 8.89 -2.72 19.48
N MET A 103 8.65 -3.95 19.96
CA MET A 103 8.88 -4.30 21.36
C MET A 103 10.38 -4.37 21.72
N ASN A 104 11.25 -4.57 20.72
CA ASN A 104 12.69 -4.70 20.90
C ASN A 104 13.41 -3.57 20.14
N ALA A 105 13.44 -2.37 20.71
CA ALA A 105 14.04 -1.19 20.07
C ALA A 105 15.57 -1.27 20.02
N ASN A 106 16.11 -1.68 18.87
CA ASN A 106 17.52 -1.61 18.52
C ASN A 106 17.67 -1.04 17.10
N LEU A 107 18.88 -0.66 16.70
CA LEU A 107 19.09 -0.02 15.40
C LEU A 107 18.61 -0.90 14.22
N LYS A 108 18.76 -2.22 14.32
CA LYS A 108 18.32 -3.16 13.28
C LYS A 108 16.80 -3.22 13.16
N THR A 109 16.08 -3.21 14.27
CA THR A 109 14.61 -3.24 14.28
C THR A 109 14.00 -1.92 13.81
N VAL A 110 14.63 -0.78 14.15
CA VAL A 110 14.22 0.54 13.62
C VAL A 110 14.36 0.57 12.10
N ILE A 111 15.47 0.09 11.56
CA ILE A 111 15.67 0.02 10.10
C ILE A 111 14.61 -0.89 9.48
N ALA A 112 14.35 -2.08 10.04
CA ALA A 112 13.32 -2.99 9.54
C ALA A 112 11.92 -2.34 9.51
N ILE A 113 11.55 -1.61 10.56
CA ILE A 113 10.28 -0.87 10.63
C ILE A 113 10.17 0.13 9.48
N VAL A 114 11.24 0.88 9.18
CA VAL A 114 11.27 1.84 8.08
C VAL A 114 11.03 1.16 6.73
N PHE A 115 11.68 0.01 6.49
CA PHE A 115 11.50 -0.80 5.27
C PHE A 115 10.09 -1.39 5.13
N ILE A 116 9.34 -1.53 6.22
CA ILE A 116 7.95 -2.02 6.19
C ILE A 116 6.95 -0.88 6.04
N ILE A 117 7.08 0.18 6.86
CA ILE A 117 6.11 1.28 6.90
C ILE A 117 6.20 2.15 5.64
N ILE A 118 7.41 2.55 5.21
CA ILE A 118 7.51 3.54 4.13
C ILE A 118 6.87 3.02 2.83
N PRO A 119 7.19 1.81 2.34
CA PRO A 119 6.57 1.33 1.09
C PRO A 119 5.05 1.10 1.26
N TYR A 120 4.59 0.72 2.46
CA TYR A 120 3.16 0.65 2.75
C TYR A 120 2.48 2.01 2.60
N MET A 121 3.05 3.06 3.19
CA MET A 121 2.51 4.42 3.09
C MET A 121 2.52 4.93 1.65
N GLU A 122 3.54 4.58 0.87
CA GLU A 122 3.57 4.90 -0.56
C GLU A 122 2.45 4.21 -1.33
N ILE A 123 2.15 2.95 -1.04
CA ILE A 123 1.03 2.23 -1.67
C ILE A 123 -0.30 2.91 -1.36
N ILE A 124 -0.50 3.32 -0.11
CA ILE A 124 -1.70 4.06 0.28
C ILE A 124 -1.77 5.39 -0.49
N ALA A 125 -0.69 6.17 -0.51
CA ALA A 125 -0.67 7.47 -1.15
C ALA A 125 -0.81 7.41 -2.68
N LEU A 126 -0.16 6.45 -3.34
CA LEU A 126 -0.10 6.39 -4.80
C LEU A 126 -1.25 5.59 -5.42
N ILE A 127 -1.90 4.70 -4.66
CA ILE A 127 -2.90 3.77 -5.19
C ILE A 127 -4.23 3.92 -4.47
N GLU A 128 -4.28 3.70 -3.15
CA GLU A 128 -5.54 3.75 -2.38
C GLU A 128 -6.20 5.12 -2.52
N PHE A 129 -5.44 6.17 -2.24
CA PHE A 129 -5.96 7.53 -2.17
C PHE A 129 -6.57 8.02 -3.48
N PRO A 130 -5.91 7.96 -4.65
CA PRO A 130 -6.51 8.43 -5.89
C PRO A 130 -7.69 7.58 -6.36
N ILE A 131 -7.66 6.25 -6.16
CA ILE A 131 -8.81 5.38 -6.48
C ILE A 131 -10.02 5.77 -5.64
N LYS A 132 -9.81 5.95 -4.33
CA LYS A 132 -10.86 6.37 -3.41
C LYS A 132 -11.45 7.73 -3.79
N ILE A 133 -10.62 8.69 -4.19
CA ILE A 133 -11.08 9.99 -4.69
C ILE A 133 -11.91 9.82 -5.95
N ALA A 134 -11.42 9.08 -6.95
CA ALA A 134 -12.10 8.90 -8.22
C ALA A 134 -13.51 8.29 -8.02
N ILE A 135 -13.60 7.21 -7.25
CA ILE A 135 -14.87 6.56 -6.96
C ILE A 135 -15.78 7.47 -6.14
N SER A 136 -15.30 8.00 -5.01
CA SER A 136 -16.15 8.84 -4.15
C SER A 136 -16.66 10.10 -4.85
N SER A 137 -15.84 10.70 -5.71
CA SER A 137 -16.22 11.87 -6.51
C SER A 137 -17.26 11.53 -7.58
N SER A 138 -17.15 10.36 -8.22
CA SER A 138 -18.14 9.89 -9.21
C SER A 138 -19.53 9.69 -8.60
N PHE A 139 -19.60 9.22 -7.35
CA PHE A 139 -20.87 9.05 -6.64
C PHE A 139 -21.37 10.37 -6.03
N SER A 140 -20.46 11.25 -5.64
CA SER A 140 -20.76 12.60 -5.17
C SER A 140 -21.52 13.43 -6.21
N SER A 141 -21.24 13.26 -7.51
CA SER A 141 -21.95 13.99 -8.58
C SER A 141 -23.42 13.58 -8.75
N VAL A 142 -23.85 12.45 -8.18
CA VAL A 142 -25.26 12.03 -8.17
C VAL A 142 -25.91 12.17 -6.79
N GLY A 143 -25.17 12.75 -5.84
CA GLY A 143 -25.61 13.03 -4.47
C GLY A 143 -25.50 11.88 -3.47
N LEU A 144 -24.65 10.89 -3.78
CA LEU A 144 -24.31 9.77 -2.92
C LEU A 144 -22.91 9.99 -2.31
N HIS A 145 -22.77 11.00 -1.43
CA HIS A 145 -21.47 11.39 -0.87
C HIS A 145 -20.89 10.34 0.08
N HIS A 146 -21.68 9.84 1.02
CA HIS A 146 -21.24 8.88 2.04
C HIS A 146 -21.18 7.47 1.46
N ILE A 147 -22.19 7.06 0.70
CA ILE A 147 -22.19 5.78 -0.02
C ILE A 147 -21.00 5.72 -0.99
N GLY A 148 -20.72 6.81 -1.72
CA GLY A 148 -19.55 6.93 -2.59
C GLY A 148 -18.24 6.73 -1.86
N LYS A 149 -18.10 7.28 -0.66
CA LYS A 149 -16.92 7.05 0.20
C LYS A 149 -16.82 5.59 0.64
N ILE A 150 -17.92 4.95 1.04
CA ILE A 150 -17.95 3.53 1.43
C ILE A 150 -17.45 2.66 0.28
N ILE A 151 -18.02 2.83 -0.91
CA ILE A 151 -17.63 2.06 -2.10
C ILE A 151 -16.17 2.34 -2.43
N GLY A 152 -15.75 3.61 -2.40
CA GLY A 152 -14.35 3.99 -2.61
C GLY A 152 -13.38 3.25 -1.69
N ILE A 153 -13.69 3.17 -0.39
CA ILE A 153 -12.88 2.43 0.60
C ILE A 153 -12.83 0.94 0.26
N CYS A 154 -13.98 0.32 0.00
CA CYS A 154 -14.08 -1.11 -0.26
C CYS A 154 -13.30 -1.56 -1.50
N PHE A 155 -13.12 -0.69 -2.50
CA PHE A 155 -12.33 -0.99 -3.70
C PHE A 155 -10.87 -0.57 -3.56
N ALA A 156 -10.60 0.62 -3.02
CA ALA A 156 -9.27 1.21 -3.02
C ALA A 156 -8.26 0.40 -2.21
N TYR A 157 -8.62 -0.03 -1.00
CA TYR A 157 -7.72 -0.77 -0.12
C TYR A 157 -7.31 -2.16 -0.65
N PRO A 158 -8.24 -3.02 -1.12
CA PRO A 158 -7.85 -4.29 -1.73
C PRO A 158 -6.98 -4.13 -2.98
N ILE A 159 -7.29 -3.15 -3.84
CA ILE A 159 -6.49 -2.87 -5.03
C ILE A 159 -5.09 -2.40 -4.64
N ALA A 160 -4.99 -1.51 -3.65
CA ALA A 160 -3.72 -1.01 -3.15
C ALA A 160 -2.83 -2.13 -2.60
N ILE A 161 -3.37 -3.05 -1.80
CA ILE A 161 -2.61 -4.20 -1.31
C ILE A 161 -2.18 -5.12 -2.45
N TRP A 162 -3.09 -5.47 -3.36
CA TRP A 162 -2.79 -6.39 -4.45
C TRP A 162 -1.72 -5.84 -5.40
N LEU A 163 -1.83 -4.56 -5.79
CA LEU A 163 -0.81 -3.90 -6.60
C LEU A 163 0.48 -3.66 -5.81
N GLY A 164 0.36 -3.27 -4.54
CA GLY A 164 1.49 -2.99 -3.66
C GLY A 164 2.42 -4.19 -3.46
N ILE A 165 1.84 -5.38 -3.24
CA ILE A 165 2.63 -6.62 -3.15
C ILE A 165 3.35 -6.91 -4.47
N LYS A 166 2.65 -6.77 -5.61
CA LYS A 166 3.23 -6.98 -6.95
C LYS A 166 4.32 -5.96 -7.32
N MET A 167 4.24 -4.76 -6.77
CA MET A 167 5.16 -3.67 -7.05
C MET A 167 6.24 -3.51 -5.98
N LEU A 168 6.28 -4.39 -4.97
CA LEU A 168 7.13 -4.23 -3.80
C LEU A 168 8.61 -4.02 -4.16
N ALA A 169 9.16 -4.81 -5.08
CA ALA A 169 10.53 -4.63 -5.55
C ALA A 169 10.77 -3.24 -6.16
N SER A 170 9.82 -2.75 -6.96
CA SER A 170 9.89 -1.41 -7.57
C SER A 170 9.76 -0.30 -6.54
N LEU A 171 8.88 -0.46 -5.55
CA LEU A 171 8.69 0.51 -4.46
C LEU A 171 9.94 0.58 -3.58
N LEU A 172 10.50 -0.56 -3.20
CA LEU A 172 11.75 -0.61 -2.44
C LEU A 172 12.90 0.06 -3.20
N ASN A 173 12.98 -0.15 -4.52
CA ASN A 173 13.93 0.58 -5.36
C ASN A 173 13.61 2.08 -5.39
N MET A 174 12.36 2.50 -5.53
CA MET A 174 12.00 3.93 -5.55
C MET A 174 12.38 4.63 -4.24
N VAL A 175 12.06 4.01 -3.10
CA VAL A 175 12.31 4.56 -1.76
C VAL A 175 13.79 4.51 -1.37
N PHE A 176 14.42 3.35 -1.54
CA PHE A 176 15.69 3.05 -0.87
C PHE A 176 16.89 3.00 -1.82
N LEU A 177 16.72 2.96 -3.14
CA LEU A 177 17.84 3.03 -4.08
C LEU A 177 18.69 4.29 -3.93
N PRO A 178 18.13 5.49 -3.70
CA PRO A 178 18.94 6.69 -3.45
C PRO A 178 19.82 6.51 -2.20
N LEU A 179 19.28 5.93 -1.14
CA LEU A 179 20.00 5.66 0.12
C LEU A 179 21.10 4.60 -0.06
N LEU A 180 20.80 3.52 -0.79
CA LEU A 180 21.77 2.46 -1.10
C LEU A 180 22.91 2.93 -2.00
N ARG A 181 22.68 3.95 -2.84
CA ARG A 181 23.73 4.54 -3.68
C ARG A 181 24.72 5.43 -2.91
N LEU A 182 24.32 5.95 -1.75
CA LEU A 182 25.16 6.80 -0.90
C LEU A 182 26.15 5.99 -0.02
N ILE A 183 25.92 4.68 0.13
CA ILE A 183 26.78 3.72 0.83
C ILE A 183 27.62 2.97 -0.20
#